data_AF-A0A1Y0H9P2-F1
#
_entry.id   AF-A0A1Y0H9P2-F1
#
_cell.length_a   1.000
_cell.length_b   1.000
_cell.length_c   1.000
_cell.angle_alpha   90.00
_cell.angle_beta   90.00
_cell.angle_gamma   90.00
#
_symmetry.space_group_name_H-M   'P 1'
#
loop_
_entity.id
_entity.type
_entity.pdbx_description
1 polymer ?
#
loop_
_entity_poly.entity_id
_entity_poly.type
_entity_poly.pdbx_seq_one_letter_code
_entity_poly.pdbx_strand_id
1 'polypeptide(L)'
;MDADLVLRTYNAHRERLEVRVAKQGLDPKEKDRLLREFLKTFTDTTDTGNIPIEQAYQYADMFRLVGDWKTAENLYGASVKWAEGRKDYDRFTNDALRQAWCLAELGQVKPALELARRTYKVPPAAKAPILFAVLYEITPAARGKGHDQELAELIADACAQHVQVRVDPASASGQALIQGRAYHMGVAMNKVIELFGNDARSPKARELVGDIATLLASERRF
;
A
#
# COMPACT_ATOMS: atom_id res chain seq x y z
N MET A 1 -11.71 22.61 -7.17
CA MET A 1 -10.49 22.60 -6.33
C MET A 1 -9.53 21.58 -6.91
N ASP A 2 -8.27 21.93 -7.16
CA ASP A 2 -7.29 21.05 -7.80
C ASP A 2 -6.61 20.13 -6.76
N ALA A 3 -6.87 18.81 -6.83
CA ALA A 3 -6.32 17.84 -5.90
C ALA A 3 -4.80 17.72 -5.98
N ASP A 4 -4.20 17.89 -7.16
CA ASP A 4 -2.75 17.81 -7.34
C ASP A 4 -2.04 18.93 -6.58
N LEU A 5 -2.57 20.16 -6.68
CA LEU A 5 -2.05 21.30 -5.93
C LEU A 5 -2.17 21.08 -4.42
N VAL A 6 -3.31 20.56 -3.95
CA VAL A 6 -3.54 20.27 -2.53
C VAL A 6 -2.55 19.21 -2.02
N LEU A 7 -2.37 18.10 -2.75
CA LEU A 7 -1.45 17.03 -2.35
C LEU A 7 0.01 17.47 -2.37
N ARG A 8 0.44 18.30 -3.33
CA ARG A 8 1.79 18.90 -3.32
C ARG A 8 1.99 19.81 -2.11
N THR A 9 0.99 20.63 -1.78
CA THR A 9 1.03 21.51 -0.61
C THR A 9 1.05 20.72 0.69
N TYR A 10 0.26 19.64 0.77
CA TYR A 10 0.28 18.69 1.87
C TYR A 10 1.66 18.08 2.08
N ASN A 11 2.31 17.59 1.02
CA ASN A 11 3.64 16.99 1.13
C ASN A 11 4.69 18.01 1.61
N ALA A 12 4.65 19.24 1.10
CA ALA A 12 5.52 20.31 1.58
C ALA A 12 5.28 20.64 3.06
N HIS A 13 4.03 20.61 3.53
CA HIS A 13 3.71 20.76 4.95
C HIS A 13 4.20 19.59 5.80
N ARG A 14 4.04 18.35 5.30
CA ARG A 14 4.53 17.13 5.96
C ARG A 14 6.03 17.20 6.19
N GLU A 15 6.81 17.53 5.16
CA GLU A 15 8.27 17.64 5.26
C GLU A 15 8.70 18.66 6.34
N ARG A 16 8.04 19.83 6.38
CA ARG A 16 8.30 20.84 7.43
C ARG A 16 8.00 20.31 8.83
N LEU A 17 6.89 19.59 9.00
CA LEU A 17 6.52 19.04 10.30
C LEU A 17 7.44 17.87 10.70
N GLU A 18 7.93 17.07 9.76
CA GLU A 18 8.91 16.01 10.02
C GLU A 18 10.22 16.58 10.58
N VAL A 19 10.69 17.71 10.06
CA VAL A 19 11.84 18.43 10.63
C VAL A 19 11.57 18.85 12.08
N ARG A 20 10.35 19.26 12.40
CA ARG A 20 9.97 19.65 13.77
C ARG A 20 9.88 18.46 14.71
N VAL A 21 9.41 17.31 14.25
CA VAL A 21 9.45 16.06 15.03
C VAL A 21 10.90 15.69 15.33
N ALA A 22 11.75 15.65 14.30
CA ALA A 22 13.13 15.19 14.45
C ALA A 22 14.02 16.16 15.25
N LYS A 23 13.80 17.47 15.15
CA LYS A 23 14.72 18.48 15.69
C LYS A 23 14.14 19.37 16.79
N GLN A 24 12.83 19.43 16.93
CA GLN A 24 12.15 20.40 17.79
C GLN A 24 11.18 19.74 18.78
N GLY A 25 11.19 18.41 18.88
CA GLY A 25 10.41 17.66 19.87
C GLY A 25 8.90 17.70 19.63
N LEU A 26 8.43 17.97 18.40
CA LEU A 26 7.03 17.82 18.07
C LEU A 26 6.63 16.33 18.21
N ASP A 27 5.55 16.06 18.95
CA ASP A 27 5.00 14.71 19.05
C ASP A 27 4.58 14.20 17.65
N PRO A 28 5.01 13.01 17.20
CA PRO A 28 4.51 12.39 15.97
C PRO A 28 2.98 12.37 15.85
N LYS A 29 2.25 12.17 16.95
CA LYS A 29 0.77 12.19 16.92
C LYS A 29 0.22 13.57 16.61
N GLU A 30 0.87 14.60 17.14
CA GLU A 30 0.50 15.99 16.89
C GLU A 30 0.78 16.39 15.44
N LYS A 31 1.90 15.93 14.85
CA LYS A 31 2.15 16.07 13.41
C LYS A 31 0.98 15.50 12.60
N ASP A 32 0.57 14.28 12.90
CA ASP A 32 -0.48 13.59 12.14
C ASP A 32 -1.83 14.30 12.29
N ARG A 33 -2.15 14.83 13.49
CA ARG A 33 -3.34 15.65 13.72
C ARG A 33 -3.34 16.91 12.85
N LEU A 34 -2.25 17.68 12.85
CA LEU A 34 -2.12 18.92 12.06
C LEU A 34 -2.26 18.67 10.56
N LEU A 35 -1.69 17.57 10.07
CA LEU A 35 -1.79 17.18 8.66
C LEU A 35 -3.22 16.79 8.26
N ARG A 36 -3.93 16.06 9.13
CA ARG A 36 -5.33 15.72 8.91
C ARG A 36 -6.20 16.97 8.90
N GLU A 37 -6.00 17.89 9.84
CA GLU A 37 -6.73 19.16 9.91
C GLU A 37 -6.52 20.01 8.66
N PHE A 38 -5.28 20.11 8.19
CA PHE A 38 -4.97 20.80 6.93
C PHE A 38 -5.74 20.21 5.75
N LEU A 39 -5.76 18.89 5.57
CA LEU A 39 -6.50 18.29 4.47
C LEU A 39 -8.01 18.37 4.66
N LYS A 40 -8.48 18.34 5.90
CA LYS A 40 -9.90 18.37 6.21
C LYS A 40 -10.59 19.64 5.72
N THR A 41 -9.90 20.78 5.75
CA THR A 41 -10.45 22.05 5.21
C THR A 41 -10.76 21.96 3.71
N PHE A 42 -10.03 21.13 2.98
CA PHE A 42 -10.25 20.90 1.55
C PHE A 42 -11.32 19.83 1.32
N THR A 43 -11.25 18.70 2.04
CA THR A 43 -12.22 17.60 1.85
C THR A 43 -13.64 18.00 2.23
N ASP A 44 -13.82 18.86 3.24
CA ASP A 44 -15.15 19.29 3.70
C ASP A 44 -15.92 20.15 2.68
N THR A 45 -15.21 20.76 1.72
CA THR A 45 -15.80 21.60 0.66
C THR A 45 -15.77 20.93 -0.71
N THR A 46 -15.29 19.69 -0.79
CA THR A 46 -15.18 18.94 -2.06
C THR A 46 -16.50 18.28 -2.42
N ASP A 47 -17.06 18.64 -3.57
CA ASP A 47 -18.18 17.92 -4.15
C ASP A 47 -17.68 16.67 -4.90
N THR A 48 -17.87 15.50 -4.28
CA THR A 48 -17.41 14.23 -4.84
C THR A 48 -18.20 13.78 -6.07
N GLY A 49 -19.39 14.32 -6.31
CA GLY A 49 -20.25 13.93 -7.43
C GLY A 49 -19.77 14.46 -8.78
N ASN A 50 -18.92 15.49 -8.77
CA ASN A 50 -18.45 16.21 -9.96
C ASN A 50 -16.94 16.07 -10.21
N ILE A 51 -16.29 15.08 -9.60
CA ILE A 51 -14.86 14.82 -9.81
C ILE A 51 -14.65 14.11 -11.17
N PRO A 52 -13.78 14.63 -12.05
CA PRO A 52 -13.38 13.91 -13.27
C PRO A 52 -12.79 12.55 -12.94
N ILE A 53 -13.25 11.51 -13.63
CA ILE A 53 -12.90 10.12 -13.32
C ILE A 53 -11.39 9.86 -13.43
N GLU A 54 -10.70 10.54 -14.35
CA GLU A 54 -9.25 10.50 -14.55
C GLU A 54 -8.47 10.94 -13.30
N GLN A 55 -9.07 11.82 -12.50
CA GLN A 55 -8.46 12.43 -11.31
C GLN A 55 -8.99 11.82 -10.01
N ALA A 56 -9.95 10.88 -10.08
CA ALA A 56 -10.62 10.33 -8.91
C ALA A 56 -9.63 9.80 -7.84
N TYR A 57 -8.51 9.19 -8.25
CA TYR A 57 -7.47 8.73 -7.32
C TYR A 57 -6.83 9.84 -6.48
N GLN A 58 -6.63 11.04 -7.02
CA GLN A 58 -5.97 12.15 -6.31
C GLN A 58 -6.89 12.65 -5.19
N TYR A 59 -8.18 12.75 -5.48
CA TYR A 59 -9.16 13.07 -4.45
C TYR A 59 -9.29 11.91 -3.45
N ALA A 60 -9.27 10.65 -3.92
CA ALA A 60 -9.28 9.49 -3.04
C ALA A 60 -8.11 9.52 -2.05
N ASP A 61 -6.90 9.91 -2.49
CA ASP A 61 -5.74 10.11 -1.63
C ASP A 61 -6.01 11.16 -0.54
N MET A 62 -6.64 12.29 -0.87
CA MET A 62 -7.01 13.30 0.11
C MET A 62 -7.96 12.75 1.18
N PHE A 63 -9.04 12.09 0.77
CA PHE A 63 -10.01 11.48 1.69
C PHE A 63 -9.39 10.37 2.54
N ARG A 64 -8.51 9.55 1.95
CA ARG A 64 -7.75 8.50 2.65
C ARG A 64 -6.85 9.09 3.74
N LEU A 65 -6.13 10.16 3.42
CA LEU A 65 -5.20 10.83 4.34
C LEU A 65 -5.91 11.48 5.55
N VAL A 66 -7.15 11.97 5.38
CA VAL A 66 -7.96 12.46 6.52
C VAL A 66 -8.64 11.33 7.31
N GLY A 67 -8.69 10.11 6.75
CA GLY A 67 -9.34 8.96 7.36
C GLY A 67 -10.81 8.80 7.00
N ASP A 68 -11.30 9.51 5.98
CA ASP A 68 -12.60 9.22 5.37
C ASP A 68 -12.46 8.04 4.40
N TRP A 69 -12.35 6.84 5.00
CA TRP A 69 -12.09 5.61 4.27
C TRP A 69 -13.22 5.25 3.31
N LYS A 70 -14.47 5.62 3.62
CA LYS A 70 -15.61 5.26 2.78
C LYS A 70 -15.65 6.08 1.51
N THR A 71 -15.42 7.39 1.61
CA THR A 71 -15.33 8.25 0.43
C THR A 71 -14.12 7.88 -0.43
N ALA A 72 -12.97 7.62 0.20
CA ALA A 72 -11.77 7.17 -0.51
C ALA A 72 -11.98 5.84 -1.25
N GLU A 73 -12.61 4.86 -0.61
CA GLU A 73 -12.93 3.56 -1.22
C GLU A 73 -13.78 3.72 -2.49
N ASN A 74 -14.84 4.53 -2.43
CA ASN A 74 -15.71 4.80 -3.58
C ASN A 74 -14.92 5.44 -4.75
N LEU A 75 -14.09 6.45 -4.46
CA LEU A 75 -13.32 7.16 -5.47
C LEU A 75 -12.22 6.29 -6.09
N TYR A 76 -11.49 5.50 -5.29
CA TYR A 76 -10.56 4.52 -5.83
C TYR A 76 -11.29 3.45 -6.64
N GLY A 77 -12.47 2.98 -6.21
CA GLY A 77 -13.26 2.01 -6.96
C GLY A 77 -13.66 2.51 -8.35
N ALA A 78 -13.93 3.81 -8.49
CA ALA A 78 -14.14 4.45 -9.78
C ALA A 78 -12.84 4.50 -10.60
N SER A 79 -11.73 4.93 -9.96
CA SER A 79 -10.41 5.03 -10.59
C SER A 79 -9.87 3.69 -11.09
N VAL A 80 -10.04 2.61 -10.31
CA VAL A 80 -9.63 1.24 -10.67
C VAL A 80 -10.31 0.78 -11.95
N LYS A 81 -11.64 0.99 -12.07
CA LYS A 81 -12.40 0.63 -13.27
C LYS A 81 -11.92 1.40 -14.50
N TRP A 82 -11.65 2.70 -14.34
CA TRP A 82 -11.14 3.54 -15.41
C TRP A 82 -9.75 3.07 -15.88
N ALA A 83 -8.81 2.83 -14.95
CA ALA A 83 -7.46 2.40 -15.27
C ALA A 83 -7.43 1.01 -15.92
N GLU A 84 -8.23 0.06 -15.42
CA GLU A 84 -8.37 -1.29 -15.96
C GLU A 84 -8.91 -1.26 -17.40
N GLY A 85 -9.97 -0.48 -17.66
CA GLY A 85 -10.55 -0.33 -19.00
C GLY A 85 -9.58 0.24 -20.03
N ARG A 86 -8.59 1.03 -19.59
CA ARG A 86 -7.55 1.63 -20.43
C ARG A 86 -6.27 0.79 -20.52
N LYS A 87 -6.21 -0.33 -19.81
CA LYS A 87 -4.99 -1.15 -19.64
C LYS A 87 -3.81 -0.33 -19.10
N ASP A 88 -4.10 0.69 -18.30
CA ASP A 88 -3.07 1.43 -17.57
C ASP A 88 -2.70 0.64 -16.31
N TYR A 89 -1.78 -0.31 -16.47
CA TYR A 89 -1.43 -1.26 -15.42
C TYR A 89 -0.76 -0.62 -14.21
N ASP A 90 -0.03 0.48 -14.40
CA ASP A 90 0.61 1.21 -13.31
C ASP A 90 -0.44 1.90 -12.44
N ARG A 91 -1.35 2.68 -13.06
CA ARG A 91 -2.48 3.30 -12.37
C ARG A 91 -3.39 2.26 -11.73
N PHE A 92 -3.75 1.20 -12.46
CA PHE A 92 -4.59 0.12 -11.94
C PHE A 92 -3.99 -0.53 -10.69
N THR A 93 -2.69 -0.86 -10.72
CA THR A 93 -2.05 -1.52 -9.58
C THR A 93 -2.04 -0.62 -8.36
N ASN A 94 -1.62 0.63 -8.51
CA ASN A 94 -1.60 1.58 -7.39
C ASN A 94 -3.02 1.83 -6.85
N ASP A 95 -3.99 2.15 -7.71
CA ASP A 95 -5.35 2.46 -7.29
C ASP A 95 -6.04 1.24 -6.63
N ALA A 96 -5.83 0.03 -7.15
CA ALA A 96 -6.43 -1.18 -6.59
C ALA A 96 -5.84 -1.53 -5.21
N LEU A 97 -4.52 -1.36 -5.03
CA LEU A 97 -3.89 -1.57 -3.74
C LEU A 97 -4.34 -0.53 -2.71
N ARG A 98 -4.53 0.73 -3.13
CA ARG A 98 -5.08 1.78 -2.25
C ARG A 98 -6.53 1.55 -1.90
N GLN A 99 -7.36 1.10 -2.85
CA GLN A 99 -8.73 0.68 -2.56
C GLN A 99 -8.75 -0.50 -1.59
N ALA A 100 -7.88 -1.50 -1.78
CA ALA A 100 -7.75 -2.64 -0.88
C ALA A 100 -7.38 -2.19 0.54
N TRP A 101 -6.50 -1.21 0.69
CA TRP A 101 -6.24 -0.61 1.99
C TRP A 101 -7.51 0.02 2.59
N CYS A 102 -8.25 0.85 1.84
CA CYS A 102 -9.50 1.42 2.35
C CYS A 102 -10.53 0.35 2.77
N LEU A 103 -10.67 -0.73 1.98
CA LEU A 103 -11.53 -1.86 2.31
C LEU A 103 -11.10 -2.55 3.62
N ALA A 104 -9.79 -2.75 3.82
CA ALA A 104 -9.25 -3.32 5.05
C ALA A 104 -9.54 -2.43 6.26
N GLU A 105 -9.36 -1.10 6.15
CA GLU A 105 -9.69 -0.14 7.21
C GLU A 105 -11.17 -0.21 7.60
N LEU A 106 -12.05 -0.34 6.61
CA LEU A 106 -13.50 -0.52 6.78
C LEU A 106 -13.92 -1.91 7.31
N GLY A 107 -12.96 -2.80 7.60
CA GLY A 107 -13.23 -4.15 8.10
C GLY A 107 -13.64 -5.15 7.00
N GLN A 108 -13.65 -4.73 5.74
CA GLN A 108 -13.95 -5.56 4.58
C GLN A 108 -12.69 -6.30 4.12
N VAL A 109 -12.10 -7.10 5.02
CA VAL A 109 -10.79 -7.71 4.79
C VAL A 109 -10.81 -8.67 3.60
N LYS A 110 -11.78 -9.60 3.53
CA LYS A 110 -11.84 -10.55 2.41
C LYS A 110 -11.91 -9.86 1.03
N PRO A 111 -12.81 -8.87 0.79
CA PRO A 111 -12.77 -8.06 -0.43
C PRO A 111 -11.42 -7.35 -0.68
N ALA A 112 -10.76 -6.85 0.38
CA ALA A 112 -9.45 -6.23 0.25
C ALA A 112 -8.39 -7.23 -0.26
N LEU A 113 -8.34 -8.44 0.31
CA LEU A 113 -7.41 -9.49 -0.11
C LEU A 113 -7.66 -9.88 -1.57
N GLU A 114 -8.92 -10.10 -1.94
CA GLU A 114 -9.31 -10.45 -3.32
C GLU A 114 -8.89 -9.36 -4.32
N LEU A 115 -9.11 -8.09 -3.98
CA LEU A 115 -8.72 -6.97 -4.83
C LEU A 115 -7.20 -6.85 -4.97
N ALA A 116 -6.44 -7.01 -3.88
CA ALA A 116 -4.98 -7.01 -3.92
C ALA A 116 -4.45 -8.11 -4.85
N ARG A 117 -5.03 -9.32 -4.80
CA ARG A 117 -4.65 -10.45 -5.66
C ARG A 117 -4.91 -10.22 -7.13
N ARG A 118 -5.91 -9.41 -7.50
CA ARG A 118 -6.17 -9.06 -8.91
C ARG A 118 -4.95 -8.38 -9.56
N THR A 119 -4.17 -7.64 -8.77
CA THR A 119 -2.97 -6.95 -9.27
C THR A 119 -1.86 -7.91 -9.70
N TYR A 120 -1.90 -9.19 -9.32
CA TYR A 120 -0.83 -10.14 -9.65
C TYR A 120 -0.78 -10.49 -11.15
N LYS A 121 -1.86 -10.20 -11.88
CA LYS A 121 -2.01 -10.46 -13.31
C LYS A 121 -1.38 -9.37 -14.19
N VAL A 122 -0.88 -8.27 -13.60
CA VAL A 122 -0.25 -7.19 -14.36
C VAL A 122 1.15 -7.58 -14.86
N PRO A 123 1.68 -6.90 -15.89
CA PRO A 123 3.05 -7.13 -16.35
C PRO A 123 4.09 -6.86 -15.26
N PRO A 124 5.28 -7.50 -15.31
CA PRO A 124 6.38 -7.29 -14.36
C PRO A 124 6.73 -5.84 -13.99
N ALA A 125 6.67 -4.92 -14.96
CA ALA A 125 6.97 -3.51 -14.75
C ALA A 125 6.01 -2.81 -13.77
N ALA A 126 4.76 -3.28 -13.68
CA ALA A 126 3.75 -2.70 -12.78
C ALA A 126 3.65 -3.42 -11.42
N LYS A 127 4.46 -4.46 -11.17
CA LYS A 127 4.39 -5.24 -9.92
C LYS A 127 5.13 -4.61 -8.74
N ALA A 128 5.94 -3.59 -8.98
CA ALA A 128 6.80 -2.96 -7.98
C ALA A 128 6.09 -2.60 -6.65
N PRO A 129 4.90 -1.97 -6.63
CA PRO A 129 4.26 -1.53 -5.39
C PRO A 129 3.60 -2.65 -4.58
N ILE A 130 3.39 -3.84 -5.17
CA ILE A 130 2.53 -4.90 -4.59
C ILE A 130 2.98 -5.31 -3.19
N LEU A 131 4.25 -5.72 -3.03
CA LEU A 131 4.74 -6.17 -1.72
C LEU A 131 4.72 -5.05 -0.69
N PHE A 132 5.04 -3.82 -1.09
CA PHE A 132 5.06 -2.67 -0.19
C PHE A 132 3.65 -2.36 0.34
N ALA A 133 2.66 -2.28 -0.53
CA ALA A 133 1.28 -2.03 -0.13
C ALA A 133 0.75 -3.17 0.76
N VAL A 134 1.02 -4.42 0.39
CA VAL A 134 0.59 -5.58 1.19
C VAL A 134 1.22 -5.53 2.59
N LEU A 135 2.53 -5.29 2.71
CA LEU A 135 3.22 -5.31 4.00
C LEU A 135 2.91 -4.11 4.90
N TYR A 136 2.89 -2.90 4.33
CA TYR A 136 2.93 -1.67 5.10
C TYR A 136 1.59 -0.94 5.17
N GLU A 137 0.61 -1.35 4.36
CA GLU A 137 -0.67 -0.65 4.24
C GLU A 137 -1.85 -1.59 4.51
N ILE A 138 -1.99 -2.64 3.70
CA ILE A 138 -3.11 -3.58 3.80
C ILE A 138 -2.99 -4.45 5.06
N THR A 139 -1.80 -5.01 5.33
CA THR A 139 -1.60 -5.90 6.48
C THR A 139 -1.89 -5.20 7.82
N PRO A 140 -1.33 -4.02 8.11
CA PRO A 140 -1.63 -3.31 9.36
C PRO A 140 -3.13 -2.98 9.49
N ALA A 141 -3.80 -2.60 8.41
CA ALA A 141 -5.22 -2.29 8.42
C ALA A 141 -6.12 -3.53 8.62
N ALA A 142 -5.69 -4.69 8.15
CA ALA A 142 -6.47 -5.95 8.19
C ALA A 142 -6.20 -6.81 9.43
N ARG A 143 -5.02 -6.68 10.06
CA ARG A 143 -4.58 -7.56 11.16
C ARG A 143 -5.56 -7.56 12.34
N GLY A 144 -5.79 -8.74 12.90
CA GLY A 144 -6.65 -8.96 14.07
C GLY A 144 -8.15 -8.91 13.77
N LYS A 145 -8.53 -8.79 12.49
CA LYS A 145 -9.94 -8.75 12.04
C LYS A 145 -10.44 -10.11 11.54
N GLY A 146 -9.85 -11.21 12.03
CA GLY A 146 -10.33 -12.59 11.80
C GLY A 146 -9.84 -13.28 10.52
N HIS A 147 -8.90 -12.69 9.79
CA HIS A 147 -8.35 -13.23 8.53
C HIS A 147 -6.81 -13.24 8.50
N ASP A 148 -6.19 -13.39 9.67
CA ASP A 148 -4.72 -13.26 9.80
C ASP A 148 -3.95 -14.34 9.03
N GLN A 149 -4.53 -15.54 8.88
CA GLN A 149 -3.91 -16.62 8.10
C GLN A 149 -3.94 -16.30 6.60
N GLU A 150 -5.08 -15.88 6.06
CA GLU A 150 -5.20 -15.47 4.66
C GLU A 150 -4.35 -14.25 4.34
N LEU A 151 -4.14 -13.38 5.32
CA LEU A 151 -3.24 -12.23 5.21
C LEU A 151 -1.78 -12.66 5.14
N ALA A 152 -1.38 -13.68 5.91
CA ALA A 152 -0.05 -14.26 5.82
C ALA A 152 0.20 -14.92 4.46
N GLU A 153 -0.81 -15.60 3.89
CA GLU A 153 -0.75 -16.11 2.52
C GLU A 153 -0.63 -15.00 1.49
N LEU A 154 -1.40 -13.90 1.64
CA LEU A 154 -1.29 -12.73 0.77
C LEU A 154 0.14 -12.15 0.77
N ILE A 155 0.81 -12.11 1.94
CA ILE A 155 2.20 -11.64 2.05
C ILE A 155 3.15 -12.56 1.28
N ALA A 156 3.02 -13.88 1.42
CA ALA A 156 3.87 -14.84 0.72
C ALA A 156 3.69 -14.73 -0.81
N ASP A 157 2.44 -14.62 -1.27
CA ASP A 157 2.14 -14.47 -2.69
C ASP A 157 2.64 -13.13 -3.25
N ALA A 158 2.56 -12.05 -2.45
CA ALA A 158 3.13 -10.76 -2.80
C ALA A 158 4.67 -10.82 -2.92
N CYS A 159 5.35 -11.63 -2.10
CA CYS A 159 6.79 -11.87 -2.26
C CYS A 159 7.10 -12.58 -3.59
N ALA A 160 6.27 -13.55 -3.99
CA ALA A 160 6.40 -14.20 -5.29
C ALA A 160 6.16 -13.22 -6.47
N GLN A 161 5.34 -12.19 -6.29
CA GLN A 161 5.22 -11.11 -7.29
C GLN A 161 6.43 -10.18 -7.27
N HIS A 162 7.01 -9.93 -6.10
CA HIS A 162 8.11 -8.99 -5.92
C HIS A 162 9.39 -9.41 -6.65
N VAL A 163 9.70 -10.71 -6.68
CA VAL A 163 10.85 -11.25 -7.44
C VAL A 163 10.66 -11.16 -8.96
N GLN A 164 9.40 -11.07 -9.43
CA GLN A 164 9.12 -10.90 -10.85
C GLN A 164 9.36 -9.47 -11.33
N VAL A 165 9.46 -8.49 -10.43
CA VAL A 165 9.57 -7.07 -10.78
C VAL A 165 10.80 -6.83 -11.65
N ARG A 166 10.61 -6.08 -12.73
CA ARG A 166 11.66 -5.63 -13.65
C ARG A 166 11.77 -4.11 -13.56
N VAL A 167 12.96 -3.62 -13.21
CA VAL A 167 13.29 -2.20 -13.08
C VAL A 167 14.55 -1.89 -13.88
N ASP A 168 14.74 -0.63 -14.23
CA ASP A 168 16.00 -0.14 -14.74
C ASP A 168 17.04 -0.07 -13.61
N PRO A 169 18.11 -0.88 -13.65
CA PRO A 169 19.13 -0.89 -12.61
C PRO A 169 19.99 0.39 -12.61
N ALA A 170 19.98 1.21 -13.66
CA ALA A 170 20.71 2.48 -13.66
C ALA A 170 19.93 3.59 -12.92
N SER A 171 18.61 3.44 -12.79
CA SER A 171 17.76 4.42 -12.12
C SER A 171 17.92 4.36 -10.60
N ALA A 172 17.76 5.51 -9.93
CA ALA A 172 17.81 5.60 -8.47
C ALA A 172 16.73 4.73 -7.79
N SER A 173 15.53 4.69 -8.36
CA SER A 173 14.41 3.86 -7.87
C SER A 173 14.67 2.37 -8.10
N GLY A 174 15.26 1.99 -9.23
CA GLY A 174 15.65 0.61 -9.50
C GLY A 174 16.73 0.09 -8.55
N GLN A 175 17.76 0.90 -8.28
CA GLN A 175 18.79 0.59 -7.29
C GLN A 175 18.19 0.42 -5.89
N ALA A 176 17.31 1.32 -5.47
CA ALA A 176 16.63 1.22 -4.19
C ALA A 176 15.81 -0.08 -4.06
N LEU A 177 15.11 -0.48 -5.12
CA LEU A 177 14.36 -1.74 -5.14
C LEU A 177 15.30 -2.95 -5.02
N ILE A 178 16.37 -3.00 -5.81
CA ILE A 178 17.32 -4.12 -5.83
C ILE A 178 17.97 -4.29 -4.45
N GLN A 179 18.44 -3.19 -3.85
CA GLN A 179 19.08 -3.20 -2.52
C GLN A 179 18.07 -3.53 -1.41
N GLY A 180 16.83 -3.05 -1.52
CA GLY A 180 15.77 -3.25 -0.53
C GLY A 180 15.10 -4.61 -0.58
N ARG A 181 15.18 -5.35 -1.69
CA ARG A 181 14.44 -6.61 -1.93
C ARG A 181 14.62 -7.63 -0.80
N ALA A 182 15.86 -7.92 -0.44
CA ALA A 182 16.17 -8.88 0.63
C ALA A 182 15.64 -8.42 1.98
N TYR A 183 15.72 -7.12 2.27
CA TYR A 183 15.19 -6.55 3.51
C TYR A 183 13.67 -6.69 3.58
N HIS A 184 12.94 -6.32 2.52
CA HIS A 184 11.47 -6.43 2.50
C HIS A 184 10.97 -7.87 2.60
N MET A 185 11.65 -8.82 1.93
CA MET A 185 11.33 -10.25 2.08
C MET A 185 11.64 -10.76 3.50
N GLY A 186 12.70 -10.25 4.14
CA GLY A 186 12.98 -10.49 5.56
C GLY A 186 11.86 -10.01 6.47
N VAL A 187 11.38 -8.79 6.26
CA VAL A 187 10.23 -8.22 6.98
C VAL A 187 8.96 -9.04 6.73
N ALA A 188 8.74 -9.51 5.51
CA ALA A 188 7.60 -10.36 5.15
C ALA A 188 7.59 -11.67 5.95
N MET A 189 8.73 -12.37 6.04
CA MET A 189 8.84 -13.60 6.83
C MET A 189 8.48 -13.37 8.31
N ASN A 190 8.99 -12.30 8.92
CA ASN A 190 8.65 -11.96 10.30
C ASN A 190 7.15 -11.66 10.45
N LYS A 191 6.56 -10.94 9.49
CA LYS A 191 5.14 -10.59 9.53
C LYS A 191 4.24 -11.83 9.41
N VAL A 192 4.61 -12.80 8.57
CA VAL A 192 3.92 -14.09 8.49
C VAL A 192 3.91 -14.78 9.86
N ILE A 193 5.06 -14.89 10.52
CA ILE A 193 5.16 -15.52 11.86
C ILE A 193 4.28 -14.79 12.89
N GLU A 194 4.31 -13.45 12.87
CA GLU A 194 3.48 -12.63 13.77
C GLU A 194 1.98 -12.85 13.59
N LEU A 195 1.52 -13.06 12.36
CA LEU A 195 0.10 -13.31 12.04
C LEU A 195 -0.39 -14.69 12.53
N PHE A 196 0.53 -15.65 12.70
CA PHE A 196 0.25 -16.91 13.37
C PHE A 196 0.48 -16.84 14.90
N GLY A 197 0.37 -15.65 15.50
CA GLY A 197 0.49 -15.45 16.95
C GLY A 197 1.91 -15.64 17.49
N ASN A 198 2.92 -15.42 16.66
CA ASN A 198 4.32 -15.75 16.93
C ASN A 198 4.58 -17.25 17.17
N ASP A 199 3.62 -18.13 16.86
CA ASP A 199 3.85 -19.57 16.93
C ASP A 199 4.65 -20.01 15.70
N ALA A 200 5.97 -19.88 15.80
CA ALA A 200 6.91 -20.38 14.82
C ALA A 200 6.85 -21.92 14.64
N ARG A 201 5.98 -22.63 15.39
CA ARG A 201 5.70 -24.06 15.21
C ARG A 201 4.47 -24.33 14.35
N SER A 202 3.68 -23.32 13.99
CA SER A 202 2.61 -23.48 13.01
C SER A 202 3.18 -24.07 11.71
N PRO A 203 2.73 -25.28 11.29
CA PRO A 203 3.23 -25.90 10.07
C PRO A 203 3.03 -25.00 8.85
N LYS A 204 1.88 -24.31 8.78
CA LYS A 204 1.57 -23.40 7.68
C LYS A 204 2.47 -22.17 7.66
N ALA A 205 2.76 -21.59 8.83
CA ALA A 205 3.68 -20.45 8.92
C ALA A 205 5.09 -20.83 8.44
N ARG A 206 5.57 -22.03 8.81
CA ARG A 206 6.88 -22.55 8.39
C ARG A 206 6.96 -22.79 6.88
N GLU A 207 5.90 -23.35 6.31
CA GLU A 207 5.77 -23.54 4.86
C GLU A 207 5.93 -22.20 4.13
N LEU A 208 5.08 -21.21 4.47
CA LEU A 208 5.10 -19.90 3.83
C LEU A 208 6.45 -19.17 4.00
N VAL A 209 7.06 -19.22 5.18
CA VAL A 209 8.39 -18.64 5.42
C VAL A 209 9.46 -19.37 4.60
N GLY A 210 9.38 -20.70 4.51
CA GLY A 210 10.27 -21.51 3.68
C GLY A 210 10.18 -21.17 2.19
N ASP A 211 8.96 -20.92 1.69
CA ASP A 211 8.74 -20.48 0.32
C ASP A 211 9.38 -19.12 0.05
N ILE A 212 9.17 -18.14 0.94
CA ILE A 212 9.79 -16.81 0.83
C ILE A 212 11.33 -16.91 0.88
N ALA A 213 11.87 -17.74 1.78
CA ALA A 213 13.31 -17.97 1.88
C ALA A 213 13.90 -18.59 0.61
N THR A 214 13.16 -19.53 -0.01
CA THR A 214 13.56 -20.17 -1.27
C THR A 214 13.59 -19.15 -2.42
N LEU A 215 12.58 -18.29 -2.50
CA LEU A 215 12.55 -17.19 -3.47
C LEU A 215 13.77 -16.28 -3.30
N LEU A 216 14.06 -15.86 -2.06
CA LEU A 216 15.21 -14.99 -1.76
C LEU A 216 16.55 -15.65 -2.10
N ALA A 217 16.69 -16.96 -1.87
CA ALA A 217 17.91 -17.70 -2.19
C ALA A 217 18.14 -17.81 -3.70
N SER A 218 17.07 -17.94 -4.49
CA SER A 218 17.16 -18.02 -5.96
C SER A 218 17.62 -16.71 -6.60
N GLU A 219 17.26 -15.58 -6.02
CA GLU A 219 17.66 -14.24 -6.47
C GLU A 219 19.16 -13.97 -6.32
N ARG A 220 19.80 -14.49 -5.26
CA ARG A 220 21.23 -14.27 -5.00
C ARG A 220 22.17 -15.02 -5.96
N ARG A 221 21.63 -15.84 -6.86
CA ARG A 221 22.41 -16.63 -7.84
C ARG A 221 22.57 -15.92 -9.19
N PHE A 222 21.96 -14.74 -9.35
CA PHE A 222 22.02 -13.90 -10.54
C PHE A 222 22.55 -12.51 -10.18
#